data_AF-A0A7L2WK12-F1
#
_entry.id   AF-A0A7L2WK12-F1
#
_cell.length_a   1.000
_cell.length_b   1.000
_cell.length_c   1.000
_cell.angle_alpha   90.00
_cell.angle_beta   90.00
_cell.angle_gamma   90.00
#
_symmetry.space_group_name_H-M   'P 1'
#
loop_
_entity.id
_entity.type
_entity.pdbx_description
1 polymer ?
#
loop_
_entity_poly.entity_id
_entity_poly.type
_entity_poly.pdbx_seq_one_letter_code
_entity_poly.pdbx_strand_id
1 'polypeptide(L)'
;VIRAKAVSAKEVDSGNDIYGNPIKRIQYEIKQIKMFKGPDKDIEFIYTAPSTAVCGRLLDTGGKKEYLIAGKSEGNGKMHITLCDLVSTWDSLSPTQKKSLNQRYQMGCECKISRCLSIPCFVSSSDECLWTDWAMEKNNVDGRQAKHYACIKRSDGSCAWYRGMAPPKQEFLDIEDP
;
A
#
# COMPACT_ATOMS: atom_id res chain seq x y z
N VAL A 1 -0.38 4.64 6.37
CA VAL A 1 -0.25 3.17 6.31
C VAL A 1 -0.38 2.61 7.72
N ILE A 2 -1.45 1.88 7.99
CA ILE A 2 -1.82 1.38 9.32
C ILE A 2 -2.27 -0.08 9.26
N ARG A 3 -2.16 -0.79 10.38
CA ARG A 3 -2.88 -2.03 10.67
C ARG A 3 -4.06 -1.69 11.57
N ALA A 4 -5.29 -2.04 11.18
CA ALA A 4 -6.49 -1.67 11.92
C ALA A 4 -7.62 -2.69 11.75
N LYS A 5 -8.64 -2.59 12.60
CA LYS A 5 -9.93 -3.30 12.50
C LYS A 5 -11.05 -2.28 12.29
N ALA A 6 -11.99 -2.54 11.40
CA ALA A 6 -13.23 -1.77 11.36
C ALA A 6 -14.19 -2.29 12.43
N VAL A 7 -14.80 -1.36 13.17
CA VAL A 7 -15.67 -1.66 14.32
C VAL A 7 -17.12 -1.35 13.98
N SER A 8 -17.36 -0.22 13.33
CA SER A 8 -18.69 0.22 12.93
C SER A 8 -18.63 0.95 11.59
N ALA A 9 -19.77 1.05 10.92
CA ALA A 9 -19.93 1.82 9.69
C ALA A 9 -21.24 2.61 9.75
N LYS A 10 -21.21 3.85 9.26
CA LYS A 10 -22.40 4.66 9.06
C LYS A 10 -22.27 5.50 7.81
N GLU A 11 -23.40 5.81 7.20
CA GLU A 11 -23.45 6.79 6.11
C GLU A 11 -23.48 8.21 6.70
N VAL A 12 -22.75 9.13 6.09
CA VAL A 12 -22.69 10.54 6.48
C VAL A 12 -22.82 11.44 5.25
N ASP A 13 -23.50 12.56 5.43
CA ASP A 13 -23.57 13.60 4.41
C ASP A 13 -22.28 14.42 4.38
N SER A 14 -21.83 14.76 3.17
CA SER A 14 -20.54 15.41 2.90
C SER A 14 -20.71 16.57 1.91
N GLY A 15 -21.79 17.33 2.06
CA GLY A 15 -22.14 18.46 1.20
C GLY A 15 -23.01 18.04 0.02
N ASN A 16 -23.06 18.89 -1.01
CA ASN A 16 -23.90 18.69 -2.19
C ASN A 16 -23.04 18.71 -3.46
N ASP A 17 -23.47 17.98 -4.49
CA ASP A 17 -22.85 18.01 -5.81
C ASP A 17 -23.25 19.26 -6.60
N ILE A 18 -22.74 19.38 -7.82
CA ILE A 18 -23.02 20.51 -8.72
C ILE A 18 -24.50 20.64 -9.12
N TYR A 19 -25.29 19.58 -8.93
CA TYR A 19 -26.73 19.54 -9.22
C TYR A 19 -27.59 19.74 -7.95
N GLY A 20 -26.95 19.95 -6.80
CA GLY A 20 -27.62 20.13 -5.52
C GLY A 20 -27.99 18.83 -4.80
N ASN A 21 -27.60 17.66 -5.31
CA ASN A 21 -27.86 16.38 -4.63
C ASN A 21 -26.90 16.17 -3.45
N PRO A 22 -27.34 15.58 -2.33
CA PRO A 22 -26.47 15.30 -1.20
C PRO A 22 -25.40 14.26 -1.57
N ILE A 23 -24.13 14.58 -1.29
CA ILE A 23 -23.00 13.67 -1.43
C ILE A 23 -22.90 12.85 -0.15
N LYS A 24 -22.96 11.54 -0.30
CA LYS A 24 -22.86 10.59 0.82
C LYS A 24 -21.47 9.94 0.86
N ARG A 25 -20.97 9.69 2.06
CA ARG A 25 -19.74 8.89 2.31
C ARG A 25 -20.06 7.82 3.35
N ILE A 26 -19.39 6.68 3.27
CA ILE A 26 -19.37 5.72 4.37
C ILE A 26 -18.22 6.10 5.30
N GLN A 27 -18.54 6.31 6.57
CA GLN A 27 -17.59 6.50 7.65
C GLN A 27 -17.46 5.18 8.43
N TYR A 28 -16.26 4.62 8.43
CA TYR A 28 -15.86 3.52 9.30
C TYR A 28 -15.19 4.08 10.56
N GLU A 29 -15.65 3.62 11.72
CA GLU A 29 -14.88 3.73 12.95
C GLU A 29 -13.90 2.57 13.01
N ILE A 30 -12.63 2.86 13.31
CA ILE A 30 -11.59 1.85 13.33
C ILE A 30 -10.87 1.79 14.68
N LYS A 31 -10.43 0.59 15.03
CA LYS A 31 -9.44 0.38 16.08
C LYS A 31 -8.08 0.24 15.43
N GLN A 32 -7.27 1.29 15.48
CA GLN A 32 -5.89 1.25 15.03
C GLN A 32 -5.07 0.31 15.95
N ILE A 33 -4.33 -0.62 15.35
CA ILE A 33 -3.45 -1.56 16.07
C ILE A 33 -2.00 -1.09 15.99
N LYS A 34 -1.58 -0.64 14.80
CA LYS A 34 -0.22 -0.14 14.58
C LYS A 34 -0.19 0.84 13.42
N MET A 35 0.57 1.92 13.56
CA MET A 35 0.92 2.80 12.45
C MET A 35 2.31 2.45 11.91
N PHE A 36 2.44 2.34 10.59
CA PHE A 36 3.73 2.12 9.90
C PHE A 36 4.26 3.40 9.25
N LYS A 37 3.35 4.27 8.78
CA LYS A 37 3.67 5.57 8.18
C LYS A 37 2.45 6.49 8.31
N GLY A 38 2.63 7.68 8.85
CA GLY A 38 1.56 8.65 9.03
C GLY A 38 1.90 9.72 10.07
N PRO A 39 0.93 10.56 10.46
CA PRO A 39 1.09 11.56 11.49
C PRO A 39 1.13 10.94 12.90
N ASP A 40 1.56 11.72 13.90
CA ASP A 40 1.61 11.24 15.31
C ASP A 40 0.23 10.94 15.90
N LYS A 41 -0.82 11.59 15.38
CA LYS A 41 -2.19 11.33 15.81
C LYS A 41 -2.74 10.05 15.17
N ASP A 42 -3.31 9.19 16.00
CA ASP A 42 -4.00 7.98 15.54
C ASP A 42 -5.17 8.27 14.60
N ILE A 43 -5.38 7.34 13.66
CA ILE A 43 -6.54 7.36 12.77
C ILE A 43 -7.72 6.70 13.47
N GLU A 44 -8.77 7.48 13.68
CA GLU A 44 -10.02 7.06 14.32
C GLU A 44 -11.08 6.71 13.27
N PHE A 45 -11.07 7.44 12.15
CA PHE A 45 -12.10 7.32 11.11
C PHE A 45 -11.51 7.13 9.72
N ILE A 46 -12.12 6.20 8.97
CA ILE A 46 -11.85 5.98 7.56
C ILE A 46 -13.10 6.30 6.76
N TYR A 47 -12.95 7.13 5.73
CA TYR A 47 -14.02 7.47 4.80
C TYR A 47 -13.82 6.79 3.45
N THR A 48 -14.91 6.39 2.83
CA THR A 48 -14.92 5.86 1.46
C THR A 48 -16.20 6.29 0.74
N ALA A 49 -16.22 6.19 -0.59
CA ALA A 49 -17.45 6.35 -1.35
C ALA A 49 -18.44 5.20 -1.06
N PRO A 50 -19.77 5.43 -1.22
CA PRO A 50 -20.80 4.46 -0.83
C PRO A 50 -20.89 3.22 -1.72
N SER A 51 -20.46 3.31 -2.99
CA SER A 51 -20.58 2.24 -3.98
C SER A 51 -19.26 1.93 -4.63
N THR A 52 -19.03 0.66 -4.96
CA THR A 52 -17.86 0.19 -5.70
C THR A 52 -17.76 0.83 -7.09
N ALA A 53 -18.88 1.20 -7.71
CA ALA A 53 -18.91 1.88 -9.01
C ALA A 53 -18.21 3.25 -9.00
N VAL A 54 -18.14 3.89 -7.84
CA VAL A 54 -17.42 5.16 -7.60
C VAL A 54 -16.21 4.94 -6.70
N CYS A 55 -15.56 3.78 -6.85
CA CYS A 55 -14.35 3.39 -6.12
C CYS A 55 -14.54 3.25 -4.60
N GLY A 56 -15.75 2.99 -4.13
CA GLY A 56 -16.03 2.70 -2.72
C GLY A 56 -15.47 1.36 -2.26
N ARG A 57 -14.71 1.36 -1.15
CA ARG A 57 -14.12 0.16 -0.53
C ARG A 57 -14.86 -0.25 0.74
N LEU A 58 -15.57 -1.38 0.68
CA LEU A 58 -16.27 -1.92 1.84
C LEU A 58 -15.32 -2.69 2.77
N LEU A 59 -15.41 -2.42 4.07
CA LEU A 59 -14.67 -3.10 5.14
C LEU A 59 -15.62 -3.94 6.01
N ASP A 60 -15.12 -5.06 6.52
CA ASP A 60 -15.84 -5.94 7.46
C ASP A 60 -15.85 -5.30 8.85
N THR A 61 -17.04 -4.96 9.35
CA THR A 61 -17.25 -4.35 10.66
C THR A 61 -17.45 -5.37 11.78
N GLY A 62 -17.27 -6.67 11.51
CA GLY A 62 -17.40 -7.71 12.53
C GLY A 62 -16.28 -7.70 13.57
N GLY A 63 -15.28 -6.81 13.45
CA GLY A 63 -14.16 -6.65 14.39
C GLY A 63 -13.18 -7.83 14.42
N LYS A 64 -13.41 -8.86 13.60
CA LYS A 64 -12.57 -10.07 13.55
C LYS A 64 -11.40 -9.92 12.58
N LYS A 65 -11.62 -9.25 11.44
CA LYS A 65 -10.62 -9.09 10.39
C LYS A 65 -9.74 -7.88 10.66
N GLU A 66 -8.44 -8.11 10.56
CA GLU A 66 -7.43 -7.06 10.56
C GLU A 66 -7.04 -6.74 9.14
N TYR A 67 -6.82 -5.46 8.88
CA TYR A 67 -6.45 -4.96 7.57
C TYR A 67 -5.15 -4.20 7.65
N LEU A 68 -4.28 -4.39 6.64
CA LEU A 68 -3.32 -3.38 6.26
C LEU A 68 -4.04 -2.37 5.37
N ILE A 69 -3.94 -1.09 5.72
CA ILE A 69 -4.60 0.01 5.02
C ILE A 69 -3.56 1.08 4.70
N ALA A 70 -3.27 1.27 3.42
CA ALA A 70 -2.58 2.46 2.93
C ALA A 70 -3.62 3.35 2.25
N GLY A 71 -3.81 4.56 2.75
CA GLY A 71 -4.77 5.52 2.21
C GLY A 71 -4.30 6.95 2.41
N LYS A 72 -5.10 7.89 1.90
CA LYS A 72 -4.80 9.33 1.96
C LYS A 72 -5.23 9.90 3.31
N SER A 73 -4.35 10.64 3.99
CA SER A 73 -4.73 11.36 5.20
C SER A 73 -5.62 12.56 4.86
N GLU A 74 -6.69 12.75 5.62
CA GLU A 74 -7.53 13.97 5.58
C GLU A 74 -7.26 14.89 6.79
N GLY A 75 -6.27 14.54 7.63
CA GLY A 75 -5.96 15.26 8.86
C GLY A 75 -6.88 14.92 10.04
N ASN A 76 -6.52 15.38 11.24
CA ASN A 76 -7.32 15.26 12.46
C ASN A 76 -7.79 13.84 12.84
N GLY A 77 -7.02 12.81 12.51
CA GLY A 77 -7.37 11.41 12.78
C GLY A 77 -8.31 10.81 11.73
N LYS A 78 -8.42 11.43 10.54
CA LYS A 78 -9.23 10.97 9.42
C LYS A 78 -8.38 10.51 8.25
N MET A 79 -8.85 9.48 7.56
CA MET A 79 -8.25 8.94 6.35
C MET A 79 -9.33 8.67 5.31
N HIS A 80 -8.98 8.79 4.03
CA HIS A 80 -9.81 8.36 2.92
C HIS A 80 -9.16 7.17 2.20
N ILE A 81 -10.00 6.19 1.85
CA ILE A 81 -9.62 5.06 1.02
C ILE A 81 -10.61 4.87 -0.14
N THR A 82 -10.10 4.21 -1.18
CA THR A 82 -10.78 3.85 -2.41
C THR A 82 -10.51 2.38 -2.77
N LEU A 83 -11.14 1.88 -3.82
CA LEU A 83 -10.85 0.54 -4.36
C LEU A 83 -9.41 0.37 -4.84
N CYS A 84 -8.76 1.46 -5.26
CA CYS A 84 -7.40 1.43 -5.82
C CYS A 84 -6.30 1.46 -4.75
N ASP A 85 -6.66 1.80 -3.51
CA ASP A 85 -5.75 1.83 -2.38
C ASP A 85 -5.36 0.41 -1.93
N LEU A 86 -4.16 0.29 -1.35
CA LEU A 86 -3.69 -0.99 -0.82
C LEU A 86 -4.42 -1.30 0.49
N VAL A 87 -5.49 -2.08 0.35
CA VAL A 87 -6.28 -2.62 1.44
C VAL A 87 -6.29 -4.14 1.32
N SER A 88 -5.64 -4.82 2.25
CA SER A 88 -5.53 -6.29 2.27
C SER A 88 -5.75 -6.81 3.68
N THR A 89 -6.30 -8.02 3.82
CA THR A 89 -6.38 -8.64 5.14
C THR A 89 -4.97 -8.93 5.64
N TRP A 90 -4.74 -8.72 6.94
CA TRP A 90 -3.42 -8.88 7.52
C TRP A 90 -2.87 -10.30 7.34
N ASP A 91 -3.74 -11.30 7.39
CA ASP A 91 -3.36 -12.71 7.26
C ASP A 91 -3.00 -13.11 5.84
N SER A 92 -3.47 -12.39 4.81
CA SER A 92 -3.10 -12.68 3.42
C SER A 92 -1.70 -12.16 3.05
N LEU A 93 -1.12 -11.26 3.85
CA LEU A 93 0.20 -10.70 3.59
C LEU A 93 1.30 -11.73 3.82
N SER A 94 2.27 -11.77 2.91
CA SER A 94 3.46 -12.59 3.05
C SER A 94 4.29 -12.15 4.27
N PRO A 95 5.11 -13.06 4.86
CA PRO A 95 6.05 -12.68 5.92
C PRO A 95 7.01 -11.56 5.50
N THR A 96 7.38 -11.52 4.20
CA THR A 96 8.26 -10.48 3.66
C THR A 96 7.54 -9.14 3.60
N GLN A 97 6.29 -9.09 3.14
CA GLN A 97 5.49 -7.86 3.13
C GLN A 97 5.33 -7.30 4.56
N LYS A 98 4.97 -8.15 5.53
CA LYS A 98 4.82 -7.77 6.94
C LYS A 98 6.11 -7.17 7.52
N LYS A 99 7.27 -7.74 7.20
CA LYS A 99 8.58 -7.24 7.66
C LYS A 99 8.97 -5.94 6.97
N SER A 100 8.80 -5.88 5.64
CA SER A 100 9.16 -4.71 4.82
C SER A 100 8.41 -3.44 5.19
N LEU A 101 7.18 -3.55 5.73
CA LEU A 101 6.41 -2.41 6.29
C LEU A 101 7.17 -1.60 7.33
N ASN A 102 8.05 -2.22 8.12
CA ASN A 102 8.80 -1.53 9.17
C ASN A 102 10.24 -1.21 8.77
N GLN A 103 10.79 -1.90 7.77
CA GLN A 103 12.24 -1.92 7.56
C GLN A 103 12.67 -1.46 6.18
N ARG A 104 11.88 -1.70 5.12
CA ARG A 104 12.42 -1.65 3.74
C ARG A 104 11.65 -0.79 2.79
N TYR A 105 10.33 -0.76 2.88
CA TYR A 105 9.55 0.04 1.94
C TYR A 105 9.89 1.53 2.04
N GLN A 106 10.27 2.00 3.24
CA GLN A 106 10.77 3.35 3.41
C GLN A 106 12.13 3.58 2.72
N MET A 107 13.06 2.62 2.78
CA MET A 107 14.35 2.70 2.07
C MET A 107 14.19 2.72 0.54
N GLY A 108 13.14 2.05 0.05
CA GLY A 108 12.82 2.01 -1.38
C GLY A 108 12.03 3.21 -1.90
N CYS A 109 11.64 4.17 -1.03
CA CYS A 109 10.81 5.30 -1.47
C CYS A 109 11.52 6.27 -2.43
N GLU A 110 12.87 6.24 -2.49
CA GLU A 110 13.66 7.00 -3.47
C GLU A 110 13.79 6.25 -4.81
N CYS A 111 13.44 4.98 -4.86
CA CYS A 111 13.46 4.17 -6.08
C CYS A 111 12.11 4.22 -6.80
N LYS A 112 12.15 4.07 -8.12
CA LYS A 112 10.96 3.95 -8.97
C LYS A 112 10.69 2.48 -9.30
N ILE A 113 9.42 2.10 -9.29
CA ILE A 113 8.99 0.78 -9.78
C ILE A 113 8.30 0.98 -11.13
N SER A 114 8.95 0.52 -12.19
CA SER A 114 8.45 0.63 -13.57
C SER A 114 7.59 -0.58 -13.91
N ARG A 115 6.32 -0.35 -14.26
CA ARG A 115 5.35 -1.41 -14.52
C ARG A 115 5.54 -1.97 -15.93
N CYS A 116 5.72 -3.28 -16.05
CA CYS A 116 5.68 -3.98 -17.34
C CYS A 116 4.27 -4.54 -17.60
N LEU A 117 3.56 -3.94 -18.56
CA LEU A 117 2.20 -4.38 -18.95
C LEU A 117 2.21 -5.44 -20.04
N SER A 118 3.22 -5.43 -20.91
CA SER A 118 3.45 -6.41 -21.98
C SER A 118 4.95 -6.48 -22.29
N ILE A 119 5.42 -7.62 -22.76
CA ILE A 119 6.84 -7.90 -23.04
C ILE A 119 7.10 -7.61 -24.54
N PRO A 120 8.27 -7.05 -24.90
CA PRO A 120 9.42 -6.73 -24.06
C PRO A 120 9.30 -5.39 -23.32
N CYS A 121 9.96 -5.30 -22.16
CA CYS A 121 9.99 -4.12 -21.30
C CYS A 121 11.37 -3.99 -20.65
N PHE A 122 11.83 -2.74 -20.49
CA PHE A 122 13.19 -2.42 -20.03
C PHE A 122 13.12 -1.27 -19.03
N VAL A 123 14.11 -1.19 -18.13
CA VAL A 123 14.31 -0.01 -17.28
C VAL A 123 14.97 1.10 -18.09
N SER A 124 14.57 2.35 -17.87
CA SER A 124 15.14 3.50 -18.58
C SER A 124 16.26 4.20 -17.80
N SER A 125 16.42 3.86 -16.52
CA SER A 125 17.31 4.53 -15.58
C SER A 125 17.80 3.55 -14.51
N SER A 126 18.90 3.90 -13.84
CA SER A 126 19.47 3.09 -12.76
C SER A 126 18.70 3.18 -11.45
N ASP A 127 17.81 4.17 -11.27
CA ASP A 127 16.92 4.33 -10.09
C ASP A 127 15.60 3.56 -10.23
N GLU A 128 15.48 2.68 -11.23
CA GLU A 128 14.26 1.90 -11.51
C GLU A 128 14.41 0.40 -11.26
N CYS A 129 13.35 -0.21 -10.70
CA CYS A 129 13.15 -1.66 -10.72
C CYS A 129 11.97 -2.03 -11.62
N LEU A 130 12.20 -2.93 -12.59
CA LEU A 130 11.14 -3.41 -13.48
C LEU A 130 10.24 -4.43 -12.77
N TRP A 131 8.95 -4.11 -12.65
CA TRP A 131 7.92 -5.00 -12.12
C TRP A 131 7.22 -5.76 -13.25
N THR A 132 7.39 -7.07 -13.25
CA THR A 132 6.97 -8.00 -14.32
C THR A 132 5.83 -8.93 -13.91
N ASP A 133 5.38 -8.93 -12.66
CA ASP A 133 4.35 -9.86 -12.19
C ASP A 133 3.09 -9.81 -13.08
N TRP A 134 2.65 -8.61 -13.50
CA TRP A 134 1.48 -8.46 -14.36
C TRP A 134 1.63 -9.18 -15.71
N ALA A 135 2.71 -8.90 -16.44
CA ALA A 135 2.94 -9.44 -17.77
C ALA A 135 3.28 -10.95 -17.75
N MET A 136 3.96 -11.42 -16.70
CA MET A 136 4.44 -12.81 -16.60
C MET A 136 3.48 -13.76 -15.89
N GLU A 137 2.67 -13.27 -14.94
CA GLU A 137 1.83 -14.08 -14.07
C GLU A 137 0.32 -13.86 -14.33
N LYS A 138 -0.08 -13.80 -15.60
CA LYS A 138 -1.50 -13.73 -16.02
C LYS A 138 -2.28 -12.59 -15.35
N ASN A 139 -1.76 -11.37 -15.42
CA ASN A 139 -2.40 -10.18 -14.85
C ASN A 139 -2.53 -10.20 -13.31
N ASN A 140 -1.61 -10.88 -12.62
CA ASN A 140 -1.58 -10.91 -11.16
C ASN A 140 -0.80 -9.71 -10.60
N VAL A 141 -1.46 -8.87 -9.80
CA VAL A 141 -0.82 -7.73 -9.11
C VAL A 141 -0.13 -8.11 -7.79
N ASP A 142 -0.38 -9.31 -7.28
CA ASP A 142 0.19 -9.86 -6.05
C ASP A 142 1.01 -11.13 -6.38
N GLY A 143 1.89 -10.99 -7.37
CA GLY A 143 2.77 -12.03 -7.87
C GLY A 143 4.05 -12.21 -7.05
N ARG A 144 5.05 -12.86 -7.64
CA ARG A 144 6.29 -13.21 -6.94
C ARG A 144 7.07 -11.99 -6.46
N GLN A 145 7.20 -10.96 -7.29
CA GLN A 145 7.93 -9.73 -6.92
C GLN A 145 7.19 -9.00 -5.79
N ALA A 146 5.89 -8.77 -5.95
CA ALA A 146 5.05 -8.11 -4.96
C ALA A 146 5.06 -8.80 -3.58
N LYS A 147 5.09 -10.14 -3.57
CA LYS A 147 5.11 -10.93 -2.33
C LYS A 147 6.47 -11.02 -1.64
N HIS A 148 7.57 -11.03 -2.38
CA HIS A 148 8.87 -11.46 -1.82
C HIS A 148 10.01 -10.47 -2.00
N TYR A 149 9.82 -9.39 -2.74
CA TYR A 149 10.88 -8.45 -3.07
C TYR A 149 10.51 -7.04 -2.65
N ALA A 150 11.52 -6.20 -2.48
CA ALA A 150 11.39 -4.75 -2.38
C ALA A 150 12.43 -4.12 -3.31
N CYS A 151 12.04 -3.09 -4.05
CA CYS A 151 12.99 -2.26 -4.78
C CYS A 151 13.66 -1.32 -3.77
N ILE A 152 14.97 -1.43 -3.59
CA ILE A 152 15.72 -0.63 -2.60
C ILE A 152 16.93 0.02 -3.26
N LYS A 153 17.32 1.18 -2.71
CA LYS A 153 18.48 1.95 -3.15
C LYS A 153 19.77 1.31 -2.63
N ARG A 154 20.78 1.24 -3.47
CA ARG A 154 22.16 0.82 -3.17
C ARG A 154 23.06 2.03 -2.89
N SER A 155 24.29 1.81 -2.45
CA SER A 155 25.21 2.90 -2.10
C SER A 155 25.68 3.72 -3.31
N ASP A 156 25.74 3.11 -4.50
CA ASP A 156 26.00 3.76 -5.79
C ASP A 156 24.82 4.63 -6.30
N GLY A 157 23.69 4.63 -5.61
CA GLY A 157 22.48 5.34 -5.99
C GLY A 157 21.57 4.57 -6.95
N SER A 158 21.96 3.38 -7.42
CA SER A 158 21.10 2.50 -8.22
C SER A 158 20.02 1.84 -7.36
N CYS A 159 18.99 1.30 -8.02
CA CYS A 159 17.90 0.59 -7.39
C CYS A 159 17.80 -0.84 -7.94
N ALA A 160 17.51 -1.79 -7.05
CA ALA A 160 17.25 -3.16 -7.47
C ALA A 160 16.33 -3.93 -6.55
N TRP A 161 15.81 -5.02 -7.11
CA TRP A 161 15.03 -6.01 -6.38
C TRP A 161 15.88 -6.74 -5.35
N TYR A 162 15.59 -6.47 -4.08
CA TYR A 162 16.17 -7.19 -2.96
C TYR A 162 15.20 -8.26 -2.44
N ARG A 163 15.67 -9.51 -2.39
CA ARG A 163 14.98 -10.65 -1.78
C ARG A 163 15.72 -11.03 -0.50
N GLY A 164 15.04 -11.00 0.62
CA GLY A 164 15.64 -11.50 1.84
C GLY A 164 14.71 -11.37 3.04
N MET A 165 14.95 -12.11 4.10
CA MET A 165 14.36 -11.83 5.41
C MET A 165 15.32 -11.07 6.32
N ALA A 166 16.63 -11.10 6.06
CA ALA A 166 17.64 -10.34 6.79
C ALA A 166 17.74 -8.88 6.28
N PRO A 167 18.32 -7.94 7.03
CA PRO A 167 18.78 -6.67 6.46
C PRO A 167 19.72 -6.93 5.27
N PRO A 168 19.75 -6.05 4.25
CA PRO A 168 20.74 -6.13 3.20
C PRO A 168 22.14 -6.16 3.81
N LYS A 169 22.95 -7.14 3.41
CA LYS A 169 24.37 -7.15 3.78
C LYS A 169 25.06 -5.98 3.09
N GLN A 170 26.15 -5.49 3.70
CA GLN A 170 27.00 -4.44 3.15
C GLN A 170 27.41 -4.76 1.70
N GLU A 171 27.77 -6.01 1.41
CA GLU A 171 28.08 -6.53 0.07
C GLU A 171 26.99 -6.27 -0.99
N PHE A 172 25.70 -6.40 -0.64
CA PHE A 172 24.61 -6.12 -1.58
C PHE A 172 24.43 -4.61 -1.81
N LEU A 173 24.70 -3.81 -0.78
CA LEU A 173 24.61 -2.36 -0.85
C LEU A 173 25.77 -1.78 -1.65
N ASP A 174 26.97 -2.36 -1.51
CA ASP A 174 28.22 -1.77 -1.96
C ASP A 174 28.78 -2.30 -3.28
N ILE A 175 28.20 -3.35 -3.87
CA ILE A 175 28.68 -4.03 -5.10
C ILE A 175 30.16 -3.72 -5.41
N GLU A 176 31.08 -4.51 -4.82
CA GLU A 176 32.32 -4.78 -5.54
C GLU A 176 31.91 -5.64 -6.75
N ASP A 177 31.98 -5.04 -7.94
CA ASP A 177 31.89 -5.78 -9.20
C ASP A 177 32.94 -6.92 -9.19
N PRO A 178 32.65 -8.13 -9.69
CA PRO A 178 33.71 -9.07 -10.02
C PRO A 178 34.62 -8.56 -11.14
#